data_AF-A0A452YX40-F1
#
_entry.id   AF-A0A452YX40-F1
#
_cell.length_a   1.000
_cell.length_b   1.000
_cell.length_c   1.000
_cell.angle_alpha   90.00
_cell.angle_beta   90.00
_cell.angle_gamma   90.00
#
_symmetry.space_group_name_H-M   'P 1'
#
loop_
_entity.id
_entity.type
_entity.pdbx_description
1 polymer ?
#
loop_
_entity_poly.entity_id
_entity_poly.type
_entity_poly.pdbx_seq_one_letter_code
_entity_poly.pdbx_strand_id
1 'polypeptide(L)'
;GRGSDAFGFMDTFLDRLFEYIGSKEVYHEKFLNATIAADDQSGNTGQMMDGSQINVDVTAPGAIIALALIFLKAESEEIAARLSIPDTHFDLQYVRPDFVMLRIIARNLILWSRIQPSIDWIGSQIPETIKVGVFSMSEEAIDCDEFDAEALFQAYINIVTGACIAIGLKYAGSRNGDAQELLYSYTVHFLNEIKHVSVQTPSILPKGLLQYVDRGTLELCLHLIALSLSVVMAGSGQLQTFRLLRYLRGRSSAEGQVNYGLQMAVSLAIGFLFLGGGTHSFSTSNSAIAALLITLYPRLPTGPNDNRCHLQAFRHLYVIATEPRRVQTVDVDTGLPVYCPLEVTVAETEYYDETNYCDVTPCLLPERSVLKNVRVCGPRYWPQLIKITPEDKPWWRSGDKTDPDPFNGGVLYIKRKVGSCSYSDDPIGCQSLLSRAMHEVCDTPSTSCSTQLNRASHSSFRVDQLVSTFSANPSLIAFAKLCCESWKDRQVLYSV
;
A
#
# COMPACT_ATOMS: atom_id res chain seq x y z
N GLY A 1 20.54 5.09 -4.12
CA GLY A 1 21.08 4.71 -2.81
C GLY A 1 22.46 4.11 -2.95
N ARG A 2 23.35 4.67 -3.78
CA ARG A 2 24.79 4.36 -3.68
C ARG A 2 25.48 5.31 -2.68
N GLY A 3 24.78 6.34 -2.23
CA GLY A 3 25.30 7.32 -1.28
C GLY A 3 26.51 8.07 -1.85
N SER A 4 27.45 8.39 -0.96
CA SER A 4 28.75 9.01 -1.24
C SER A 4 29.63 8.18 -2.19
N ASP A 5 29.38 6.88 -2.28
CA ASP A 5 30.27 5.95 -2.99
C ASP A 5 29.92 5.82 -4.48
N ALA A 6 28.99 6.67 -4.97
CA ALA A 6 28.48 6.59 -6.33
C ALA A 6 29.49 7.03 -7.40
N PHE A 7 30.30 8.05 -7.13
CA PHE A 7 31.21 8.68 -8.11
C PHE A 7 32.50 9.20 -7.47
N GLY A 8 33.62 9.17 -8.22
CA GLY A 8 34.91 9.70 -7.75
C GLY A 8 35.00 11.24 -7.61
N PHE A 9 33.96 11.98 -8.04
CA PHE A 9 33.88 13.46 -7.96
C PHE A 9 32.54 13.93 -7.36
N MET A 10 32.10 13.30 -6.27
CA MET A 10 30.78 13.55 -5.68
C MET A 10 30.56 15.00 -5.25
N ASP A 11 31.52 15.64 -4.58
CA ASP A 11 31.31 16.98 -4.00
C ASP A 11 30.96 18.02 -5.07
N THR A 12 31.72 18.06 -6.17
CA THR A 12 31.45 18.99 -7.29
C THR A 12 30.10 18.74 -7.97
N PHE A 13 29.63 17.50 -7.99
CA PHE A 13 28.34 17.14 -8.58
C PHE A 13 27.18 17.47 -7.63
N LEU A 14 27.35 17.24 -6.33
CA LEU A 14 26.39 17.63 -5.31
C LEU A 14 26.21 19.13 -5.26
N ASP A 15 27.30 19.89 -5.29
CA ASP A 15 27.24 21.35 -5.27
C ASP A 15 26.46 21.90 -6.47
N ARG A 16 26.66 21.32 -7.66
CA ARG A 16 25.84 21.64 -8.84
C ARG A 16 24.37 21.28 -8.68
N LEU A 17 24.06 20.14 -8.06
CA LEU A 17 22.66 19.78 -7.79
C LEU A 17 22.00 20.76 -6.80
N PHE A 18 22.72 21.21 -5.78
CA PHE A 18 22.21 22.23 -4.85
C PHE A 18 22.09 23.61 -5.50
N GLU A 19 22.98 23.95 -6.43
CA GLU A 19 22.89 25.15 -7.27
C GLU A 19 21.60 25.13 -8.12
N TYR A 20 21.29 23.98 -8.74
CA TYR A 20 20.04 23.78 -9.49
C TYR A 20 18.76 23.85 -8.64
N ILE A 21 18.86 23.64 -7.33
CA ILE A 21 17.75 23.77 -6.37
C ILE A 21 17.58 25.22 -5.91
N GLY A 22 18.59 26.07 -6.13
CA GLY A 22 18.62 27.45 -5.68
C GLY A 22 19.10 27.62 -4.23
N SER A 23 19.88 26.66 -3.70
CA SER A 23 20.48 26.81 -2.37
C SER A 23 21.56 27.90 -2.39
N LYS A 24 21.45 28.88 -1.49
CA LYS A 24 22.35 30.06 -1.41
C LYS A 24 23.58 29.84 -0.51
N GLU A 25 23.99 28.59 -0.27
CA GLU A 25 25.19 28.32 0.52
C GLU A 25 26.47 28.72 -0.25
N VAL A 26 26.89 29.96 0.02
CA VAL A 26 28.24 30.53 -0.02
C VAL A 26 29.35 29.59 -0.51
N TYR A 27 29.76 29.71 -1.77
CA TYR A 27 31.16 29.53 -2.17
C TYR A 27 31.60 30.54 -3.22
N HIS A 28 32.75 31.15 -2.91
CA HIS A 28 33.51 32.19 -3.59
C HIS A 28 33.54 32.18 -5.12
N GLU A 29 33.34 33.36 -5.72
CA GLU A 29 34.18 34.12 -6.69
C GLU A 29 35.30 33.43 -7.51
N LYS A 30 35.37 32.11 -7.67
CA LYS A 30 36.45 31.44 -8.42
C LYS A 30 36.05 30.90 -9.80
N PHE A 31 34.80 31.08 -10.21
CA PHE A 31 34.39 30.92 -11.61
C PHE A 31 34.04 32.24 -12.32
N LEU A 32 34.43 33.39 -11.75
CA LEU A 32 34.38 34.68 -12.45
C LEU A 32 35.49 34.86 -13.51
N ASN A 33 36.44 33.92 -13.62
CA ASN A 33 37.54 33.99 -14.59
C ASN A 33 37.69 32.71 -15.45
N ALA A 34 36.57 32.15 -15.92
CA ALA A 34 36.59 31.47 -17.20
C ALA A 34 36.05 32.46 -18.22
N THR A 35 36.96 33.14 -18.92
CA THR A 35 36.67 33.98 -20.09
C THR A 35 35.84 33.18 -21.10
N ILE A 36 34.52 33.27 -20.99
CA ILE A 36 33.64 33.00 -22.12
C ILE A 36 33.80 34.22 -23.00
N ALA A 37 34.50 34.02 -24.11
CA ALA A 37 34.61 34.99 -25.17
C ALA A 37 33.22 35.56 -25.47
N ALA A 38 33.11 36.87 -25.32
CA ALA A 38 31.99 37.63 -25.82
C ALA A 38 32.04 37.56 -27.36
N ASP A 39 31.46 36.51 -27.93
CA ASP A 39 31.05 36.46 -29.33
C ASP A 39 30.04 35.31 -29.51
N ASP A 40 28.77 35.65 -29.35
CA ASP A 40 27.70 35.33 -30.32
C ASP A 40 26.34 35.66 -29.69
N GLN A 41 26.00 36.96 -29.76
CA GLN A 41 24.61 37.39 -29.85
C GLN A 41 24.06 36.95 -31.22
N SER A 42 23.81 35.67 -31.44
CA SER A 42 23.01 35.20 -32.58
C SER A 42 22.41 33.82 -32.32
N GLY A 43 21.48 33.77 -31.37
CA GLY A 43 20.73 32.56 -31.10
C GLY A 43 19.73 32.69 -29.96
N ASN A 44 19.19 33.89 -29.68
CA ASN A 44 18.08 33.99 -28.74
C ASN A 44 16.91 33.20 -29.32
N THR A 45 16.64 32.03 -28.74
CA THR A 45 15.38 31.32 -28.93
C THR A 45 14.27 32.29 -28.54
N GLY A 46 13.59 32.89 -29.52
CA GLY A 46 12.68 34.03 -29.34
C GLY A 46 11.44 33.79 -28.46
N GLN A 47 11.42 32.72 -27.66
CA GLN A 47 10.35 32.36 -26.73
C GLN A 47 10.78 32.38 -25.25
N MET A 48 12.08 32.42 -24.91
CA MET A 48 12.55 32.42 -23.52
C MET A 48 13.63 33.48 -23.31
N MET A 49 13.36 34.41 -22.39
CA MET A 49 14.31 35.43 -21.92
C MET A 49 14.83 34.95 -20.55
N ASP A 50 15.95 34.21 -20.51
CA ASP A 50 16.57 33.86 -19.23
C ASP A 50 17.38 35.06 -18.70
N GLY A 51 16.92 35.66 -17.61
CA GLY A 51 17.60 36.77 -16.92
C GLY A 51 18.57 36.34 -15.81
N SER A 52 18.53 35.07 -15.39
CA SER A 52 19.45 34.43 -14.44
C SER A 52 20.27 33.34 -15.13
N GLN A 53 21.48 33.04 -14.63
CA GLN A 53 22.32 31.97 -15.18
C GLN A 53 21.67 30.58 -15.10
N ILE A 54 20.74 30.38 -14.14
CA ILE A 54 20.01 29.12 -13.93
C ILE A 54 18.53 29.43 -13.68
N ASN A 55 17.65 28.68 -14.34
CA ASN A 55 16.21 28.76 -14.16
C ASN A 55 15.74 27.67 -13.16
N VAL A 56 15.63 28.06 -11.89
CA VAL A 56 15.29 27.15 -10.77
C VAL A 56 13.95 26.46 -10.98
N ASP A 57 12.99 27.12 -11.63
CA ASP A 57 11.67 26.52 -11.93
C ASP A 57 11.75 25.27 -12.81
N VAL A 58 12.78 25.18 -13.65
CA VAL A 58 13.00 24.05 -14.55
C VAL A 58 13.93 23.02 -13.89
N THR A 59 15.00 23.46 -13.24
CA THR A 59 16.08 22.57 -12.77
C THR A 59 15.82 21.95 -11.40
N ALA A 60 15.13 22.66 -10.49
CA ALA A 60 14.91 22.22 -9.12
C ALA A 60 14.22 20.85 -8.98
N PRO A 61 13.09 20.54 -9.65
CA PRO A 61 12.40 19.26 -9.44
C PRO A 61 13.27 18.06 -9.84
N GLY A 62 14.04 18.19 -10.92
CA GLY A 62 14.97 17.16 -11.37
C GLY A 62 16.12 16.95 -10.38
N ALA A 63 16.69 18.05 -9.87
CA ALA A 63 17.79 18.00 -8.90
C ALA A 63 17.35 17.41 -7.54
N ILE A 64 16.16 17.78 -7.05
CA ILE A 64 15.60 17.23 -5.80
C ILE A 64 15.40 15.72 -5.91
N ILE A 65 14.81 15.23 -7.01
CA ILE A 65 14.60 13.79 -7.23
C ILE A 65 15.95 13.07 -7.42
N ALA A 66 16.91 13.67 -8.13
CA ALA A 66 18.23 13.09 -8.29
C ALA A 66 18.91 12.88 -6.93
N LEU A 67 18.92 13.89 -6.05
CA LEU A 67 19.44 13.76 -4.69
C LEU A 67 18.71 12.67 -3.90
N ALA A 68 17.38 12.65 -3.95
CA ALA A 68 16.57 11.62 -3.30
C ALA A 68 16.96 10.21 -3.76
N LEU A 69 17.19 10.01 -5.06
CA LEU A 69 17.54 8.70 -5.63
C LEU A 69 19.00 8.32 -5.39
N ILE A 70 19.94 9.28 -5.37
CA ILE A 70 21.36 9.02 -5.07
C ILE A 70 21.50 8.53 -3.62
N PHE A 71 20.87 9.26 -2.67
CA PHE A 71 20.92 9.00 -1.22
C PHE A 71 19.71 8.20 -0.71
N LEU A 72 18.96 7.54 -1.59
CA LEU A 72 17.82 6.70 -1.20
C LEU A 72 18.23 5.68 -0.13
N LYS A 73 17.58 5.73 1.04
CA LYS A 73 17.86 4.91 2.23
C LYS A 73 19.31 4.98 2.74
N ALA A 74 20.04 6.06 2.46
CA ALA A 74 21.42 6.23 2.91
C ALA A 74 21.54 6.79 4.33
N GLU A 75 20.44 7.30 4.91
CA GLU A 75 20.40 7.90 6.26
C GLU A 75 21.40 9.06 6.48
N SER A 76 21.75 9.78 5.40
CA SER A 76 22.64 10.95 5.46
C SER A 76 21.89 12.19 6.00
N GLU A 77 22.17 12.56 7.25
CA GLU A 77 21.57 13.74 7.87
C GLU A 77 22.03 15.05 7.23
N GLU A 78 23.29 15.14 6.79
CA GLU A 78 23.86 16.36 6.20
C GLU A 78 23.09 16.79 4.95
N ILE A 79 22.81 15.84 4.06
CA ILE A 79 22.12 16.11 2.79
C ILE A 79 20.63 16.33 3.03
N ALA A 80 20.05 15.57 3.96
CA ALA A 80 18.68 15.77 4.39
C ALA A 80 18.45 17.15 5.03
N ALA A 81 19.46 17.69 5.74
CA ALA A 81 19.42 19.03 6.33
C ALA A 81 19.54 20.12 5.26
N ARG A 82 20.37 19.95 4.23
CA ARG A 82 20.46 20.89 3.09
C ARG A 82 19.21 20.93 2.22
N LEU A 83 18.38 19.88 2.26
CA LEU A 83 17.05 19.81 1.63
C LEU A 83 15.93 20.35 2.53
N SER A 84 16.26 21.13 3.57
CA SER A 84 15.28 21.65 4.53
C SER A 84 14.18 22.48 3.87
N ILE A 85 13.06 22.51 4.58
CA ILE A 85 11.91 23.35 4.27
C ILE A 85 12.29 24.79 4.62
N PRO A 86 11.83 25.80 3.86
CA PRO A 86 11.97 27.18 4.27
C PRO A 86 11.34 27.43 5.65
N ASP A 87 12.17 27.82 6.63
CA ASP A 87 11.73 28.04 8.01
C ASP A 87 11.30 29.50 8.26
N THR A 88 11.57 30.43 7.34
CA THR A 88 11.21 31.84 7.45
C THR A 88 10.09 32.23 6.49
N HIS A 89 9.23 33.17 6.89
CA HIS A 89 8.18 33.70 6.01
C HIS A 89 8.72 34.31 4.72
N PHE A 90 9.90 34.93 4.79
CA PHE A 90 10.54 35.52 3.62
C PHE A 90 10.93 34.43 2.61
N ASP A 91 11.57 33.35 3.05
CA ASP A 91 12.00 32.28 2.16
C ASP A 91 10.83 31.51 1.53
N LEU A 92 9.69 31.43 2.23
CA LEU A 92 8.46 30.82 1.70
C LEU A 92 7.92 31.56 0.46
N GLN A 93 8.14 32.88 0.35
CA GLN A 93 7.70 33.66 -0.82
C GLN A 93 8.53 33.37 -2.08
N TYR A 94 9.77 32.88 -1.93
CA TYR A 94 10.68 32.59 -3.05
C TYR A 94 10.63 31.14 -3.50
N VAL A 95 10.03 30.24 -2.72
CA VAL A 95 9.99 28.81 -3.03
C VAL A 95 8.56 28.41 -3.38
N ARG A 96 8.38 27.86 -4.58
CA ARG A 96 7.07 27.34 -4.99
C ARG A 96 6.62 26.20 -4.08
N PRO A 97 5.34 26.15 -3.70
CA PRO A 97 4.83 25.19 -2.73
C PRO A 97 4.96 23.74 -3.22
N ASP A 98 4.87 23.51 -4.54
CA ASP A 98 5.08 22.18 -5.13
C ASP A 98 6.52 21.67 -4.93
N PHE A 99 7.51 22.56 -4.89
CA PHE A 99 8.90 22.20 -4.60
C PHE A 99 9.10 21.88 -3.13
N VAL A 100 8.35 22.53 -2.23
CA VAL A 100 8.32 22.17 -0.81
C VAL A 100 7.85 20.72 -0.64
N MET A 101 6.78 20.32 -1.35
CA MET A 101 6.32 18.92 -1.35
C MET A 101 7.43 17.95 -1.79
N LEU A 102 8.12 18.26 -2.91
CA LEU A 102 9.21 17.43 -3.42
C LEU A 102 10.40 17.35 -2.45
N ARG A 103 10.77 18.46 -1.81
CA ARG A 103 11.85 18.49 -0.80
C ARG A 103 11.55 17.55 0.37
N ILE A 104 10.30 17.52 0.83
CA ILE A 104 9.89 16.63 1.93
C ILE A 104 9.88 15.18 1.52
N ILE A 105 9.35 14.87 0.34
CA ILE A 105 9.41 13.51 -0.20
C ILE A 105 10.87 13.08 -0.29
N ALA A 106 11.75 13.91 -0.87
CA ALA A 106 13.17 13.62 -0.99
C ALA A 106 13.85 13.41 0.36
N ARG A 107 13.67 14.33 1.31
CA ARG A 107 14.22 14.25 2.66
C ARG A 107 13.82 12.96 3.37
N ASN A 108 12.53 12.59 3.29
CA ASN A 108 12.03 11.37 3.92
C ASN A 108 12.50 10.10 3.22
N LEU A 109 12.70 10.12 1.90
CA LEU A 109 13.31 8.99 1.17
C LEU A 109 14.78 8.77 1.54
N ILE A 110 15.51 9.82 1.90
CA ILE A 110 16.88 9.74 2.41
C ILE A 110 16.87 9.19 3.85
N LEU A 111 16.03 9.75 4.71
CA LEU A 111 15.80 9.34 6.11
C LEU A 111 14.68 8.29 6.22
N TRP A 112 14.80 7.22 5.45
CA TRP A 112 13.78 6.20 5.24
C TRP A 112 13.36 5.50 6.54
N SER A 113 14.34 5.23 7.39
CA SER A 113 14.21 4.48 8.62
C SER A 113 13.25 5.17 9.61
N ARG A 114 13.24 6.51 9.62
CA ARG A 114 12.49 7.36 10.58
C ARG A 114 11.00 7.50 10.29
N ILE A 115 10.53 7.15 9.09
CA ILE A 115 9.12 7.34 8.70
C ILE A 115 8.21 6.44 9.54
N GLN A 116 7.26 7.03 10.26
CA GLN A 116 6.28 6.31 11.08
C GLN A 116 4.84 6.68 10.67
N PRO A 117 3.89 5.73 10.69
CA PRO A 117 2.50 5.99 10.36
C PRO A 117 1.74 6.58 11.56
N SER A 118 2.18 7.74 12.05
CA SER A 118 1.55 8.44 13.18
C SER A 118 1.29 9.92 12.87
N ILE A 119 0.28 10.47 13.54
CA ILE A 119 -0.08 11.89 13.41
C ILE A 119 1.07 12.77 13.93
N ASP A 120 1.68 12.36 15.06
CA ASP A 120 2.82 13.03 15.66
C ASP A 120 4.01 13.09 14.71
N TRP A 121 4.27 12.01 13.95
CA TRP A 121 5.34 11.99 12.97
C TRP A 121 5.09 12.98 11.83
N ILE A 122 3.87 13.04 11.28
CA ILE A 122 3.53 14.04 10.26
C ILE A 122 3.67 15.45 10.82
N GLY A 123 3.19 15.68 12.06
CA GLY A 123 3.35 16.96 12.76
C GLY A 123 4.82 17.35 12.94
N SER A 124 5.73 16.40 13.18
CA SER A 124 7.17 16.66 13.30
C SER A 124 7.85 17.12 12.01
N GLN A 125 7.24 16.88 10.84
CA GLN A 125 7.78 17.32 9.54
C GLN A 125 7.52 18.80 9.26
N ILE A 126 6.64 19.44 10.04
CA ILE A 126 6.21 20.82 9.81
C ILE A 126 7.11 21.75 10.64
N PRO A 127 7.79 22.74 10.04
CA PRO A 127 8.54 23.75 10.77
C PRO A 127 7.67 24.51 11.79
N GLU A 128 8.25 24.86 12.93
CA GLU A 128 7.53 25.56 14.00
C GLU A 128 6.97 26.91 13.56
N THR A 129 7.69 27.66 12.71
CA THR A 129 7.22 28.92 12.13
C THR A 129 5.88 28.76 11.39
N ILE A 130 5.77 27.68 10.60
CA ILE A 130 4.57 27.39 9.82
C ILE A 130 3.45 26.91 10.74
N LYS A 131 3.75 26.05 11.72
CA LYS A 131 2.76 25.61 12.72
C LYS A 131 2.15 26.80 13.45
N VAL A 132 3.00 27.64 14.05
CA VAL A 132 2.56 28.81 14.81
C VAL A 132 1.73 29.73 13.94
N GLY A 133 2.20 30.03 12.71
CA GLY A 133 1.47 30.91 11.80
C GLY A 133 0.10 30.37 11.37
N VAL A 134 -0.04 29.06 11.11
CA VAL A 134 -1.33 28.44 10.80
C VAL A 134 -2.27 28.49 12.00
N PHE A 135 -1.79 28.14 13.20
CA PHE A 135 -2.62 28.11 14.40
C PHE A 135 -3.07 29.51 14.81
N SER A 136 -2.18 30.50 14.79
CA SER A 136 -2.51 31.90 15.12
C SER A 136 -3.53 32.52 14.18
N MET A 137 -3.56 32.12 12.91
CA MET A 137 -4.54 32.59 11.93
C MET A 137 -5.91 31.91 12.07
N SER A 138 -5.98 30.75 12.73
CA SER A 138 -7.21 29.98 12.89
C SER A 138 -8.08 30.38 14.10
N GLU A 139 -7.52 31.15 15.05
CA GLU A 139 -8.18 31.53 16.32
C GLU A 139 -8.80 32.96 16.33
N GLU A 140 -8.86 33.64 15.18
CA GLU A 140 -9.36 35.02 14.96
C GLU A 140 -8.48 36.17 15.52
N ALA A 141 -8.40 37.25 14.73
CA ALA A 141 -7.92 38.60 15.04
C ALA A 141 -6.42 38.93 14.91
N ILE A 142 -5.89 38.99 13.68
CA ILE A 142 -4.89 40.01 13.31
C ILE A 142 -5.20 40.50 11.88
N ASP A 143 -5.38 41.82 11.70
CA ASP A 143 -5.35 42.49 10.39
C ASP A 143 -3.98 42.20 9.73
N CYS A 144 -3.93 41.22 8.84
CA CYS A 144 -2.69 40.73 8.23
C CYS A 144 -2.56 41.20 6.77
N ASP A 145 -2.52 42.51 6.56
CA ASP A 145 -2.04 43.05 5.28
C ASP A 145 -0.50 42.93 5.15
N GLU A 146 0.22 42.51 6.20
CA GLU A 146 1.68 42.35 6.22
C GLU A 146 2.18 40.92 5.94
N PHE A 147 1.34 39.88 6.05
CA PHE A 147 1.76 38.49 5.87
C PHE A 147 0.99 37.80 4.74
N ASP A 148 1.72 37.18 3.81
CA ASP A 148 1.14 36.34 2.77
C ASP A 148 0.63 35.01 3.38
N ALA A 149 -0.59 35.06 3.91
CA ALA A 149 -1.26 33.90 4.50
C ALA A 149 -1.45 32.78 3.48
N GLU A 150 -1.67 33.10 2.20
CA GLU A 150 -1.83 32.12 1.14
C GLU A 150 -0.56 31.27 0.98
N ALA A 151 0.62 31.89 0.87
CA ALA A 151 1.89 31.17 0.77
C ALA A 151 2.13 30.23 1.97
N LEU A 152 1.75 30.67 3.17
CA LEU A 152 1.88 29.91 4.41
C LEU A 152 0.99 28.66 4.41
N PHE A 153 -0.31 28.81 4.14
CA PHE A 153 -1.25 27.69 4.08
C PHE A 153 -0.95 26.74 2.92
N GLN A 154 -0.52 27.26 1.77
CA GLN A 154 -0.07 26.44 0.64
C GLN A 154 1.15 25.60 1.01
N ALA A 155 2.16 26.19 1.67
CA ALA A 155 3.30 25.43 2.17
C ALA A 155 2.86 24.34 3.14
N TYR A 156 2.04 24.67 4.15
CA TYR A 156 1.54 23.71 5.14
C TYR A 156 0.86 22.49 4.50
N ILE A 157 -0.08 22.69 3.57
CA ILE A 157 -0.79 21.60 2.89
C ILE A 157 0.17 20.73 2.05
N ASN A 158 1.11 21.35 1.34
CA ASN A 158 2.11 20.65 0.54
C ASN A 158 3.08 19.84 1.41
N ILE A 159 3.41 20.34 2.61
CA ILE A 159 4.25 19.63 3.58
C ILE A 159 3.55 18.36 4.06
N VAL A 160 2.30 18.49 4.52
CA VAL A 160 1.48 17.37 4.98
C VAL A 160 1.29 16.33 3.87
N THR A 161 0.98 16.79 2.66
CA THR A 161 0.78 15.91 1.49
C THR A 161 2.07 15.15 1.13
N GLY A 162 3.23 15.83 1.16
CA GLY A 162 4.52 15.19 0.91
C GLY A 162 4.87 14.13 1.95
N ALA A 163 4.55 14.37 3.22
CA ALA A 163 4.71 13.39 4.30
C ALA A 163 3.80 12.17 4.10
N CYS A 164 2.54 12.37 3.71
CA CYS A 164 1.60 11.29 3.37
C CYS A 164 2.10 10.43 2.19
N ILE A 165 2.68 11.05 1.15
CA ILE A 165 3.27 10.32 0.02
C ILE A 165 4.47 9.48 0.48
N ALA A 166 5.33 10.02 1.36
CA ALA A 166 6.45 9.27 1.91
C ALA A 166 6.00 8.04 2.71
N ILE A 167 4.94 8.17 3.51
CA ILE A 167 4.30 7.02 4.21
C ILE A 167 3.79 6.00 3.19
N GLY A 168 3.11 6.46 2.12
CA GLY A 168 2.62 5.61 1.05
C GLY A 168 3.72 4.81 0.36
N LEU A 169 4.87 5.43 0.11
CA LEU A 169 6.06 4.79 -0.46
C LEU A 169 6.70 3.79 0.52
N LYS A 170 6.80 4.11 1.81
CA LYS A 170 7.39 3.21 2.82
C LYS A 170 6.58 1.95 3.05
N TYR A 171 5.27 2.09 3.16
CA TYR A 171 4.36 0.97 3.43
C TYR A 171 3.73 0.40 2.16
N ALA A 172 4.38 0.58 0.99
CA ALA A 172 3.87 0.11 -0.28
C ALA A 172 3.64 -1.41 -0.27
N GLY A 173 2.39 -1.82 -0.54
CA GLY A 173 2.00 -3.23 -0.56
C GLY A 173 2.14 -3.98 0.77
N SER A 174 2.32 -3.30 1.91
CA SER A 174 2.48 -3.95 3.22
C SER A 174 1.14 -4.28 3.90
N ARG A 175 0.05 -3.65 3.47
CA ARG A 175 -1.29 -3.76 4.07
C ARG A 175 -1.32 -3.38 5.57
N ASN A 176 -0.44 -2.46 5.98
CA ASN A 176 -0.42 -1.96 7.36
C ASN A 176 -1.71 -1.18 7.68
N GLY A 177 -2.41 -1.59 8.75
CA GLY A 177 -3.65 -0.98 9.21
C GLY A 177 -3.47 0.46 9.69
N ASP A 178 -2.39 0.76 10.43
CA ASP A 178 -2.16 2.09 11.00
C ASP A 178 -1.93 3.13 9.90
N ALA A 179 -1.09 2.80 8.91
CA ALA A 179 -0.83 3.65 7.76
C ALA A 179 -2.10 3.87 6.92
N GLN A 180 -2.93 2.83 6.78
CA GLN A 180 -4.19 2.90 6.06
C GLN A 180 -5.21 3.80 6.76
N GLU A 181 -5.37 3.67 8.08
CA GLU A 181 -6.29 4.49 8.88
C GLU A 181 -5.87 5.95 8.88
N LEU A 182 -4.58 6.22 9.06
CA LEU A 182 -4.01 7.56 9.05
C LEU A 182 -4.18 8.24 7.68
N LEU A 183 -3.78 7.60 6.57
CA LEU A 183 -3.96 8.19 5.24
C LEU A 183 -5.45 8.36 4.89
N TYR A 184 -6.32 7.46 5.35
CA TYR A 184 -7.76 7.58 5.18
C TYR A 184 -8.32 8.77 5.95
N SER A 185 -7.90 9.00 7.19
CA SER A 185 -8.35 10.13 8.02
C SER A 185 -7.96 11.48 7.39
N TYR A 186 -6.72 11.61 6.89
CA TYR A 186 -6.30 12.78 6.12
C TYR A 186 -7.11 12.95 4.83
N THR A 187 -7.34 11.88 4.07
CA THR A 187 -8.13 11.97 2.83
C THR A 187 -9.56 12.46 3.12
N VAL A 188 -10.20 11.95 4.18
CA VAL A 188 -11.54 12.38 4.60
C VAL A 188 -11.54 13.82 5.10
N HIS A 189 -10.49 14.26 5.82
CA HIS A 189 -10.38 15.64 6.27
C HIS A 189 -10.31 16.61 5.08
N PHE A 190 -9.40 16.40 4.13
CA PHE A 190 -9.32 17.21 2.92
C PHE A 190 -10.62 17.20 2.12
N LEU A 191 -11.34 16.06 2.13
CA LEU A 191 -12.63 15.94 1.45
C LEU A 191 -13.68 16.79 2.15
N ASN A 192 -13.77 16.75 3.48
CA ASN A 192 -14.71 17.52 4.28
C ASN A 192 -14.53 19.02 4.13
N GLU A 193 -13.28 19.50 3.98
CA GLU A 193 -12.98 20.91 3.70
C GLU A 193 -13.51 21.34 2.32
N ILE A 194 -13.40 20.48 1.29
CA ILE A 194 -13.92 20.79 -0.06
C ILE A 194 -15.45 20.68 -0.11
N LYS A 195 -16.00 19.62 0.49
CA LYS A 195 -17.44 19.36 0.63
C LYS A 195 -17.68 18.58 1.91
N HIS A 196 -18.49 19.17 2.80
CA HIS A 196 -18.81 18.55 4.08
C HIS A 196 -19.53 17.20 3.89
N VAL A 197 -18.83 16.10 4.14
CA VAL A 197 -19.41 14.76 4.25
C VAL A 197 -19.75 14.53 5.72
N SER A 198 -20.85 13.83 6.00
CA SER A 198 -21.38 13.61 7.37
C SER A 198 -20.48 12.78 8.31
N VAL A 199 -19.25 12.47 7.89
CA VAL A 199 -18.28 11.71 8.69
C VAL A 199 -17.49 12.69 9.54
N GLN A 200 -17.79 12.69 10.85
CA GLN A 200 -17.02 13.44 11.84
C GLN A 200 -15.68 12.73 12.10
N THR A 201 -14.59 13.34 11.64
CA THR A 201 -13.22 12.96 12.02
C THR A 201 -12.67 13.91 13.09
N PRO A 202 -11.74 13.47 13.95
CA PRO A 202 -11.02 14.38 14.85
C PRO A 202 -10.38 15.52 14.05
N SER A 203 -10.30 16.73 14.63
CA SER A 203 -9.75 17.92 13.97
C SER A 203 -8.22 17.82 13.86
N ILE A 204 -7.74 17.10 12.86
CA ILE A 204 -6.30 16.87 12.61
C ILE A 204 -5.65 18.08 11.93
N LEU A 205 -6.44 18.84 11.17
CA LEU A 205 -6.02 19.97 10.35
C LEU A 205 -6.92 21.18 10.66
N PRO A 206 -6.39 22.41 10.50
CA PRO A 206 -7.15 23.65 10.71
C PRO A 206 -8.36 23.72 9.76
N LYS A 207 -9.46 24.33 10.21
CA LYS A 207 -10.68 24.49 9.42
C LYS A 207 -10.59 25.73 8.54
N GLY A 208 -11.26 25.72 7.40
CA GLY A 208 -11.36 26.89 6.52
C GLY A 208 -10.22 27.01 5.51
N LEU A 209 -9.62 25.88 5.10
CA LEU A 209 -8.48 25.88 4.17
C LEU A 209 -8.81 26.53 2.82
N LEU A 210 -10.08 26.43 2.37
CA LEU A 210 -10.56 27.06 1.13
C LEU A 210 -10.53 28.59 1.14
N GLN A 211 -10.39 29.24 2.31
CA GLN A 211 -10.25 30.69 2.40
C GLN A 211 -8.87 31.14 1.91
N TYR A 212 -7.85 30.30 2.08
CA TYR A 212 -6.44 30.65 1.85
C TYR A 212 -5.82 29.86 0.69
N VAL A 213 -6.40 28.74 0.27
CA VAL A 213 -5.85 27.88 -0.77
C VAL A 213 -6.86 27.60 -1.87
N ASP A 214 -6.38 27.71 -3.10
CA ASP A 214 -7.12 27.33 -4.29
C ASP A 214 -7.70 25.92 -4.18
N ARG A 215 -8.98 25.81 -4.55
CA ARG A 215 -9.69 24.53 -4.65
C ARG A 215 -8.92 23.51 -5.50
N GLY A 216 -8.27 23.94 -6.58
CA GLY A 216 -7.49 23.06 -7.46
C GLY A 216 -6.32 22.39 -6.74
N THR A 217 -5.60 23.15 -5.90
CA THR A 217 -4.45 22.66 -5.11
C THR A 217 -4.90 21.70 -4.01
N LEU A 218 -6.01 22.01 -3.33
CA LEU A 218 -6.63 21.10 -2.35
C LEU A 218 -7.11 19.80 -3.00
N GLU A 219 -7.77 19.88 -4.17
CA GLU A 219 -8.18 18.69 -4.92
C GLU A 219 -6.98 17.86 -5.35
N LEU A 220 -5.89 18.47 -5.83
CA LEU A 220 -4.65 17.77 -6.16
C LEU A 220 -4.10 17.00 -4.94
N CYS A 221 -3.97 17.68 -3.80
CA CYS A 221 -3.44 17.07 -2.56
C CYS A 221 -4.31 15.90 -2.08
N LEU A 222 -5.63 16.08 -2.08
CA LEU A 222 -6.58 15.01 -1.76
C LEU A 222 -6.35 13.76 -2.64
N HIS A 223 -6.17 13.95 -3.95
CA HIS A 223 -5.99 12.83 -4.87
C HIS A 223 -4.63 12.15 -4.70
N LEU A 224 -3.57 12.90 -4.38
CA LEU A 224 -2.25 12.35 -4.10
C LEU A 224 -2.22 11.54 -2.80
N ILE A 225 -2.94 11.97 -1.75
CA ILE A 225 -3.09 11.21 -0.51
C ILE A 225 -3.90 9.93 -0.77
N ALA A 226 -5.01 10.03 -1.52
CA ALA A 226 -5.80 8.86 -1.93
C ALA A 226 -5.00 7.86 -2.78
N LEU A 227 -4.11 8.36 -3.65
CA LEU A 227 -3.16 7.57 -4.41
C LEU A 227 -2.19 6.84 -3.48
N SER A 228 -1.62 7.55 -2.51
CA SER A 228 -0.70 6.99 -1.51
C SER A 228 -1.38 5.90 -0.65
N LEU A 229 -2.63 6.11 -0.25
CA LEU A 229 -3.46 5.12 0.43
C LEU A 229 -3.62 3.84 -0.41
N SER A 230 -3.83 3.98 -1.72
CA SER A 230 -3.95 2.82 -2.62
C SER A 230 -2.64 2.06 -2.81
N VAL A 231 -1.49 2.74 -2.71
CA VAL A 231 -0.16 2.12 -2.78
C VAL A 231 0.09 1.25 -1.54
N VAL A 232 -0.32 1.71 -0.35
CA VAL A 232 -0.23 0.90 0.90
C VAL A 232 -1.08 -0.37 0.79
N MET A 233 -2.30 -0.24 0.27
CA MET A 233 -3.27 -1.34 0.15
C MET A 233 -3.22 -2.07 -1.20
N ALA A 234 -2.12 -1.94 -1.93
CA ALA A 234 -2.00 -2.45 -3.30
C ALA A 234 -2.24 -3.97 -3.39
N GLY A 235 -3.10 -4.35 -4.34
CA GLY A 235 -3.51 -5.74 -4.59
C GLY A 235 -4.57 -6.31 -3.62
N SER A 236 -4.78 -5.69 -2.46
CA SER A 236 -5.64 -6.27 -1.40
C SER A 236 -7.14 -6.17 -1.68
N GLY A 237 -7.58 -5.25 -2.55
CA GLY A 237 -9.01 -5.03 -2.79
C GLY A 237 -9.80 -4.48 -1.60
N GLN A 238 -9.15 -3.80 -0.64
CA GLN A 238 -9.82 -3.34 0.59
C GLN A 238 -11.08 -2.49 0.32
N LEU A 239 -12.20 -2.92 0.90
CA LEU A 239 -13.52 -2.37 0.61
C LEU A 239 -13.69 -0.89 1.02
N GLN A 240 -13.13 -0.48 2.16
CA GLN A 240 -13.24 0.90 2.65
C GLN A 240 -12.56 1.89 1.70
N THR A 241 -11.30 1.62 1.36
CA THR A 241 -10.53 2.38 0.37
C THR A 241 -11.22 2.38 -0.99
N PHE A 242 -11.77 1.24 -1.45
CA PHE A 242 -12.49 1.19 -2.72
C PHE A 242 -13.76 2.05 -2.75
N ARG A 243 -14.54 2.07 -1.67
CA ARG A 243 -15.74 2.91 -1.57
C ARG A 243 -15.39 4.40 -1.67
N LEU A 244 -14.32 4.82 -0.98
CA LEU A 244 -13.78 6.18 -1.06
C LEU A 244 -13.35 6.54 -2.48
N LEU A 245 -12.53 5.70 -3.13
CA LEU A 245 -12.06 5.95 -4.50
C LEU A 245 -13.23 5.98 -5.51
N ARG A 246 -14.24 5.13 -5.35
CA ARG A 246 -15.44 5.14 -6.19
C ARG A 246 -16.23 6.45 -6.01
N TYR A 247 -16.35 6.93 -4.78
CA TYR A 247 -16.98 8.21 -4.49
C TYR A 247 -16.23 9.36 -5.19
N LEU A 248 -14.90 9.41 -5.05
CA LEU A 248 -14.07 10.43 -5.72
C LEU A 248 -14.22 10.39 -7.23
N ARG A 249 -14.21 9.20 -7.84
CA ARG A 249 -14.44 9.04 -9.29
C ARG A 249 -15.81 9.56 -9.73
N GLY A 250 -16.86 9.27 -8.95
CA GLY A 250 -18.21 9.72 -9.25
C GLY A 250 -18.38 11.24 -9.10
N ARG A 251 -17.71 11.84 -8.10
CA ARG A 251 -17.74 13.28 -7.83
C ARG A 251 -17.21 14.09 -9.00
N SER A 252 -16.04 13.72 -9.53
CA SER A 252 -15.43 14.46 -10.66
C SER A 252 -16.35 14.54 -11.88
N SER A 253 -17.17 13.52 -12.11
CA SER A 253 -18.14 13.51 -13.22
C SER A 253 -19.37 14.38 -12.97
N ALA A 254 -19.81 14.54 -11.71
CA ALA A 254 -21.02 15.27 -11.36
C ALA A 254 -20.82 16.80 -11.27
N GLU A 255 -19.61 17.23 -10.91
CA GLU A 255 -19.29 18.66 -10.70
C GLU A 255 -18.86 19.41 -11.97
N GLY A 256 -18.71 18.72 -13.11
CA GLY A 256 -18.31 19.34 -14.38
C GLY A 256 -16.86 19.84 -14.44
N GLN A 257 -16.15 19.86 -13.31
CA GLN A 257 -14.73 20.18 -13.18
C GLN A 257 -13.89 18.91 -13.39
N VAL A 258 -13.86 18.43 -14.62
CA VAL A 258 -13.10 17.24 -15.00
C VAL A 258 -11.67 17.63 -15.35
N ASN A 259 -10.79 17.69 -14.36
CA ASN A 259 -9.36 17.72 -14.62
C ASN A 259 -8.90 16.30 -14.97
N TYR A 260 -8.35 16.13 -16.18
CA TYR A 260 -7.88 14.84 -16.69
C TYR A 260 -6.92 14.15 -15.70
N GLY A 261 -5.97 14.90 -15.14
CA GLY A 261 -4.99 14.38 -14.19
C GLY A 261 -5.61 13.83 -12.89
N LEU A 262 -6.65 14.47 -12.36
CA LEU A 262 -7.34 13.97 -11.16
C LEU A 262 -8.05 12.65 -11.45
N GLN A 263 -8.75 12.55 -12.59
CA GLN A 263 -9.39 11.30 -13.01
C GLN A 263 -8.37 10.19 -13.27
N MET A 264 -7.23 10.53 -13.86
CA MET A 264 -6.10 9.61 -14.04
C MET A 264 -5.62 9.09 -12.68
N ALA A 265 -5.40 9.97 -11.71
CA ALA A 265 -4.96 9.59 -10.37
C ALA A 265 -5.95 8.65 -9.67
N VAL A 266 -7.26 8.94 -9.68
CA VAL A 266 -8.27 8.02 -9.10
C VAL A 266 -8.29 6.68 -9.82
N SER A 267 -8.22 6.69 -11.16
CA SER A 267 -8.26 5.45 -11.95
C SER A 267 -7.03 4.58 -11.69
N LEU A 268 -5.87 5.22 -11.58
CA LEU A 268 -4.61 4.57 -11.24
C LEU A 268 -4.66 4.02 -9.80
N ALA A 269 -5.20 4.77 -8.84
CA ALA A 269 -5.40 4.30 -7.46
C ALA A 269 -6.32 3.08 -7.37
N ILE A 270 -7.42 3.06 -8.15
CA ILE A 270 -8.29 1.88 -8.24
C ILE A 270 -7.53 0.70 -8.86
N GLY A 271 -6.72 0.95 -9.90
CA GLY A 271 -5.88 -0.07 -10.51
C GLY A 271 -4.87 -0.68 -9.55
N PHE A 272 -4.25 0.14 -8.68
CA PHE A 272 -3.32 -0.30 -7.65
C PHE A 272 -4.00 -1.15 -6.58
N LEU A 273 -5.22 -0.80 -6.18
CA LEU A 273 -5.98 -1.59 -5.22
C LEU A 273 -6.26 -3.03 -5.73
N PHE A 274 -6.45 -3.21 -7.03
CA PHE A 274 -6.71 -4.49 -7.70
C PHE A 274 -5.56 -4.93 -8.61
N LEU A 275 -4.32 -4.64 -8.21
CA LEU A 275 -3.12 -4.91 -9.00
C LEU A 275 -3.02 -6.39 -9.42
N GLY A 276 -2.89 -6.63 -10.73
CA GLY A 276 -2.88 -8.00 -11.28
C GLY A 276 -4.13 -8.81 -10.93
N GLY A 277 -5.27 -8.18 -10.65
CA GLY A 277 -6.48 -8.86 -10.15
C GLY A 277 -6.34 -9.41 -8.74
N GLY A 278 -5.45 -8.82 -7.92
CA GLY A 278 -5.14 -9.28 -6.56
C GLY A 278 -4.07 -10.38 -6.50
N THR A 279 -3.32 -10.58 -7.58
CA THR A 279 -2.20 -11.54 -7.61
C THR A 279 -0.85 -10.89 -7.28
N HIS A 280 -0.74 -9.58 -7.53
CA HIS A 280 0.49 -8.82 -7.38
C HIS A 280 0.32 -7.72 -6.32
N SER A 281 1.44 -7.30 -5.74
CA SER A 281 1.53 -6.11 -4.89
C SER A 281 2.84 -5.37 -5.18
N PHE A 282 3.06 -4.22 -4.53
CA PHE A 282 4.26 -3.40 -4.73
C PHE A 282 5.38 -3.75 -3.78
N SER A 283 6.61 -3.66 -4.27
CA SER A 283 7.80 -3.77 -3.42
C SER A 283 8.45 -2.48 -2.99
N THR A 284 9.15 -2.58 -1.87
CA THR A 284 9.93 -1.50 -1.26
C THR A 284 11.42 -1.65 -1.57
N SER A 285 11.81 -2.44 -2.57
CA SER A 285 13.20 -2.48 -3.04
C SER A 285 13.64 -1.10 -3.57
N ASN A 286 14.94 -0.81 -3.57
CA ASN A 286 15.44 0.50 -4.02
C ASN A 286 15.02 0.82 -5.47
N SER A 287 15.00 -0.18 -6.35
CA SER A 287 14.53 -0.02 -7.73
C SER A 287 13.01 0.19 -7.80
N ALA A 288 12.25 -0.51 -6.98
CA ALA A 288 10.79 -0.39 -6.94
C ALA A 288 10.36 0.99 -6.42
N ILE A 289 10.99 1.49 -5.35
CA ILE A 289 10.71 2.84 -4.83
C ILE A 289 11.06 3.91 -5.88
N ALA A 290 12.18 3.76 -6.60
CA ALA A 290 12.52 4.67 -7.68
C ALA A 290 11.44 4.69 -8.78
N ALA A 291 10.96 3.51 -9.20
CA ALA A 291 9.90 3.39 -10.20
C ALA A 291 8.55 3.94 -9.70
N LEU A 292 8.20 3.72 -8.43
CA LEU A 292 7.01 4.27 -7.80
C LEU A 292 7.09 5.78 -7.65
N LEU A 293 8.23 6.34 -7.23
CA LEU A 293 8.43 7.79 -7.14
C LEU A 293 8.20 8.47 -8.49
N ILE A 294 8.77 7.89 -9.56
CA ILE A 294 8.58 8.38 -10.92
C ILE A 294 7.09 8.28 -11.31
N THR A 295 6.44 7.15 -11.03
CA THR A 295 5.01 6.95 -11.33
C THR A 295 4.09 7.87 -10.54
N LEU A 296 4.44 8.18 -9.29
CA LEU A 296 3.62 8.93 -8.34
C LEU A 296 4.00 10.42 -8.31
N TYR A 297 4.86 10.88 -9.23
CA TYR A 297 5.34 12.26 -9.26
C TYR A 297 4.18 13.26 -9.07
N PRO A 298 4.25 14.17 -8.07
CA PRO A 298 3.09 14.90 -7.54
C PRO A 298 2.49 15.98 -8.46
N ARG A 299 2.89 16.04 -9.74
CA ARG A 299 2.30 16.92 -10.76
C ARG A 299 1.46 16.14 -11.75
N LEU A 300 0.14 16.31 -11.69
CA LEU A 300 -0.79 15.65 -12.60
C LEU A 300 -1.01 16.47 -13.88
N PRO A 301 -1.22 15.82 -15.04
CA PRO A 301 -1.45 16.50 -16.31
C PRO A 301 -2.79 17.23 -16.33
N THR A 302 -2.84 18.40 -16.94
CA THR A 302 -4.09 19.18 -17.08
C THR A 302 -5.02 18.59 -18.13
N GLY A 303 -4.46 18.10 -19.24
CA GLY A 303 -5.16 17.47 -20.35
C GLY A 303 -4.48 16.20 -20.86
N PRO A 304 -5.11 15.45 -21.78
CA PRO A 304 -4.60 14.17 -22.25
C PRO A 304 -3.26 14.27 -22.99
N ASN A 305 -2.98 15.40 -23.64
CA ASN A 305 -1.71 15.62 -24.36
C ASN A 305 -0.69 16.43 -23.55
N ASP A 306 -1.00 16.78 -22.29
CA ASP A 306 -0.12 17.57 -21.44
C ASP A 306 1.02 16.69 -20.89
N ASN A 307 2.23 16.97 -21.36
CA ASN A 307 3.47 16.33 -20.93
C ASN A 307 4.50 17.38 -20.46
N ARG A 308 4.06 18.60 -20.12
CA ARG A 308 4.97 19.74 -19.86
C ARG A 308 5.86 19.51 -18.65
N CYS A 309 5.27 19.05 -17.54
CA CYS A 309 5.97 18.89 -16.26
C CYS A 309 6.41 17.44 -15.99
N HIS A 310 5.73 16.47 -16.60
CA HIS A 310 5.99 15.05 -16.41
C HIS A 310 5.44 14.27 -17.60
N LEU A 311 6.25 13.37 -18.16
CA LEU A 311 5.86 12.53 -19.28
C LEU A 311 4.85 11.47 -18.81
N GLN A 312 3.67 11.43 -19.41
CA GLN A 312 2.61 10.50 -18.98
C GLN A 312 2.99 9.02 -19.10
N ALA A 313 3.86 8.65 -20.05
CA ALA A 313 4.35 7.29 -20.21
C ALA A 313 5.04 6.75 -18.93
N PHE A 314 5.66 7.63 -18.14
CA PHE A 314 6.31 7.27 -16.89
C PHE A 314 5.34 6.86 -15.79
N ARG A 315 4.04 7.16 -15.93
CA ARG A 315 2.99 6.67 -15.04
C ARG A 315 2.77 5.17 -15.11
N HIS A 316 3.35 4.47 -16.10
CA HIS A 316 3.29 3.02 -16.21
C HIS A 316 4.53 2.30 -15.64
N LEU A 317 5.51 3.04 -15.12
CA LEU A 317 6.72 2.43 -14.57
C LEU A 317 6.47 1.66 -13.26
N TYR A 318 5.30 1.83 -12.62
CA TYR A 318 4.92 1.02 -11.46
C TYR A 318 4.99 -0.48 -11.72
N VAL A 319 4.89 -0.92 -12.98
CA VAL A 319 5.03 -2.34 -13.37
C VAL A 319 6.37 -2.91 -12.90
N ILE A 320 7.44 -2.12 -12.91
CA ILE A 320 8.77 -2.53 -12.42
C ILE A 320 8.77 -2.78 -10.91
N ALA A 321 7.92 -2.06 -10.17
CA ALA A 321 7.75 -2.22 -8.73
C ALA A 321 6.79 -3.36 -8.36
N THR A 322 6.14 -4.01 -9.35
CA THR A 322 5.18 -5.08 -9.06
C THR A 322 5.84 -6.42 -8.86
N GLU A 323 5.37 -7.15 -7.87
CA GLU A 323 5.82 -8.51 -7.55
C GLU A 323 4.63 -9.42 -7.31
N PRO A 324 4.69 -10.68 -7.77
CA PRO A 324 3.67 -11.66 -7.43
C PRO A 324 3.84 -12.07 -5.96
N ARG A 325 2.80 -11.89 -5.16
CA ARG A 325 2.80 -12.26 -3.72
C ARG A 325 1.64 -13.14 -3.32
N ARG A 326 0.74 -13.44 -4.25
CA ARG A 326 -0.43 -14.27 -3.96
C ARG A 326 0.00 -15.71 -3.70
N VAL A 327 -0.42 -16.22 -2.55
CA VAL A 327 -0.37 -17.65 -2.26
C VAL A 327 -1.74 -18.25 -2.39
N GLN A 328 -1.82 -19.36 -3.11
CA GLN A 328 -3.00 -20.17 -3.31
C GLN A 328 -2.75 -21.57 -2.77
N THR A 329 -3.65 -22.08 -1.94
CA THR A 329 -3.56 -23.47 -1.51
C THR A 329 -4.30 -24.39 -2.48
N VAL A 330 -3.72 -25.56 -2.72
CA VAL A 330 -4.27 -26.61 -3.59
C VAL A 330 -4.31 -27.89 -2.80
N ASP A 331 -5.47 -28.56 -2.83
CA ASP A 331 -5.61 -29.86 -2.18
C ASP A 331 -4.89 -30.94 -2.99
N VAL A 332 -4.05 -31.73 -2.32
CA VAL A 332 -3.22 -32.76 -2.95
C VAL A 332 -4.07 -33.86 -3.59
N ASP A 333 -5.20 -34.21 -2.96
CA ASP A 333 -6.02 -35.33 -3.42
C ASP A 333 -6.87 -34.95 -4.65
N THR A 334 -7.39 -33.72 -4.69
CA THR A 334 -8.28 -33.25 -5.78
C THR A 334 -7.57 -32.43 -6.85
N GLY A 335 -6.40 -31.85 -6.55
CA GLY A 335 -5.70 -30.91 -7.45
C GLY A 335 -6.44 -29.58 -7.63
N LEU A 336 -7.50 -29.32 -6.85
CA LEU A 336 -8.30 -28.11 -6.94
C LEU A 336 -7.85 -27.06 -5.91
N PRO A 337 -8.02 -25.77 -6.21
CA PRO A 337 -7.72 -24.72 -5.25
C PRO A 337 -8.72 -24.70 -4.11
N VAL A 338 -8.24 -24.52 -2.89
CA VAL A 338 -9.08 -24.53 -1.69
C VAL A 338 -8.77 -23.34 -0.80
N TYR A 339 -9.71 -22.98 0.07
CA TYR A 339 -9.46 -22.00 1.13
C TYR A 339 -8.80 -22.69 2.32
N CYS A 340 -7.79 -22.05 2.90
CA CYS A 340 -7.12 -22.52 4.10
C CYS A 340 -6.64 -21.32 4.92
N PRO A 341 -6.88 -21.30 6.25
CA PRO A 341 -6.27 -20.29 7.11
C PRO A 341 -4.76 -20.55 7.22
N LEU A 342 -3.98 -19.50 7.02
CA LEU A 342 -2.55 -19.46 7.22
C LEU A 342 -2.24 -18.48 8.34
N GLU A 343 -1.35 -18.86 9.23
CA GLU A 343 -0.70 -17.92 10.14
C GLU A 343 0.62 -17.49 9.53
N VAL A 344 0.79 -16.18 9.43
CA VAL A 344 1.96 -15.53 8.86
C VAL A 344 2.69 -14.84 10.00
N THR A 345 3.99 -15.12 10.11
CA THR A 345 4.85 -14.56 11.15
C THR A 345 5.87 -13.64 10.50
N VAL A 346 5.82 -12.36 10.86
CA VAL A 346 6.70 -11.30 10.36
C VAL A 346 7.88 -11.17 11.31
N ALA A 347 9.09 -11.14 10.78
CA ALA A 347 10.32 -10.98 11.54
C ALA A 347 10.33 -9.66 12.30
N GLU A 348 10.92 -9.69 13.49
CA GLU A 348 11.26 -8.49 14.24
C GLU A 348 12.22 -7.62 13.40
N THR A 349 11.92 -6.34 13.37
CA THR A 349 12.77 -5.32 12.75
C THR A 349 13.17 -4.31 13.82
N GLU A 350 14.11 -3.41 13.52
CA GLU A 350 14.56 -2.38 14.47
C GLU A 350 13.41 -1.50 15.04
N TYR A 351 12.27 -1.46 14.35
CA TYR A 351 11.13 -0.60 14.68
C TYR A 351 9.87 -1.35 15.11
N TYR A 352 9.78 -2.63 14.81
CA TYR A 352 8.56 -3.42 15.02
C TYR A 352 8.91 -4.78 15.60
N ASP A 353 8.23 -5.12 16.69
CA ASP A 353 8.28 -6.44 17.30
C ASP A 353 7.79 -7.52 16.33
N GLU A 354 8.15 -8.78 16.61
CA GLU A 354 7.62 -9.93 15.86
C GLU A 354 6.09 -9.98 15.96
N THR A 355 5.43 -9.92 14.80
CA THR A 355 3.96 -9.93 14.72
C THR A 355 3.47 -11.17 13.99
N ASN A 356 2.38 -11.75 14.52
CA ASN A 356 1.72 -12.91 13.95
C ASN A 356 0.28 -12.54 13.61
N TYR A 357 -0.14 -12.84 12.38
CA TYR A 357 -1.52 -12.64 11.96
C TYR A 357 -2.02 -13.82 11.14
N CYS A 358 -3.33 -13.99 11.11
CA CYS A 358 -3.99 -15.07 10.38
C CYS A 358 -4.72 -14.52 9.16
N ASP A 359 -4.42 -15.06 7.98
CA ASP A 359 -5.08 -14.74 6.71
C ASP A 359 -5.64 -16.02 6.07
N VAL A 360 -6.65 -15.91 5.21
CA VAL A 360 -7.23 -17.06 4.51
C VAL A 360 -6.80 -17.06 3.05
N THR A 361 -6.23 -18.17 2.56
CA THR A 361 -5.84 -18.28 1.15
C THR A 361 -7.06 -18.34 0.22
N PRO A 362 -7.03 -17.73 -0.97
CA PRO A 362 -5.90 -17.02 -1.57
C PRO A 362 -5.67 -15.65 -0.92
N CYS A 363 -4.45 -15.38 -0.51
CA CYS A 363 -4.06 -14.13 0.15
C CYS A 363 -2.70 -13.64 -0.37
N LEU A 364 -2.40 -12.36 -0.12
CA LEU A 364 -1.10 -11.76 -0.43
C LEU A 364 -0.18 -11.91 0.77
N LEU A 365 1.03 -12.46 0.52
CA LEU A 365 2.10 -12.48 1.50
C LEU A 365 2.78 -11.11 1.61
N PRO A 366 3.41 -10.82 2.76
CA PRO A 366 4.28 -9.67 2.91
C PRO A 366 5.57 -9.87 2.10
N GLU A 367 6.46 -8.89 2.15
CA GLU A 367 7.77 -8.97 1.50
C GLU A 367 8.62 -10.11 2.04
N ARG A 368 9.39 -10.73 1.14
CA ARG A 368 10.29 -11.83 1.47
C ARG A 368 11.39 -11.41 2.45
N SER A 369 11.79 -10.13 2.43
CA SER A 369 12.76 -9.53 3.35
C SER A 369 12.27 -9.41 4.79
N VAL A 370 10.95 -9.52 5.02
CA VAL A 370 10.31 -9.30 6.32
C VAL A 370 9.62 -10.58 6.82
N LEU A 371 9.33 -11.54 5.95
CA LEU A 371 8.64 -12.76 6.31
C LEU A 371 9.56 -13.79 6.98
N LYS A 372 9.16 -14.30 8.16
CA LYS A 372 9.91 -15.32 8.92
C LYS A 372 9.36 -16.72 8.68
N ASN A 373 8.08 -16.94 8.94
CA ASN A 373 7.45 -18.25 8.75
C ASN A 373 6.00 -18.13 8.27
N VAL A 374 5.55 -19.16 7.54
CA VAL A 374 4.15 -19.38 7.20
C VAL A 374 3.72 -20.75 7.71
N ARG A 375 2.64 -20.78 8.49
CA ARG A 375 2.06 -22.00 9.05
C ARG A 375 0.68 -22.24 8.49
N VAL A 376 0.44 -23.45 7.99
CA VAL A 376 -0.91 -23.92 7.66
C VAL A 376 -1.66 -24.15 8.98
N CYS A 377 -2.67 -23.33 9.22
CA CYS A 377 -3.50 -23.38 10.40
C CYS A 377 -4.85 -24.04 10.07
N GLY A 378 -5.55 -24.46 11.11
CA GLY A 378 -6.91 -24.98 11.00
C GLY A 378 -7.01 -26.47 11.33
N PRO A 379 -8.16 -26.90 11.88
CA PRO A 379 -8.35 -28.29 12.30
C PRO A 379 -8.43 -29.26 11.12
N ARG A 380 -8.76 -28.76 9.91
CA ARG A 380 -9.16 -29.55 8.74
C ARG A 380 -8.02 -29.98 7.83
N TYR A 381 -6.91 -29.25 7.83
CA TYR A 381 -5.74 -29.59 7.04
C TYR A 381 -4.60 -30.02 7.94
N TRP A 382 -3.68 -30.81 7.40
CA TRP A 382 -2.47 -31.17 8.12
C TRP A 382 -1.59 -29.91 8.30
N PRO A 383 -1.13 -29.64 9.53
CA PRO A 383 -0.30 -28.47 9.79
C PRO A 383 1.05 -28.65 9.11
N GLN A 384 1.51 -27.59 8.45
CA GLN A 384 2.82 -27.50 7.80
C GLN A 384 3.43 -26.16 8.17
N LEU A 385 4.69 -26.18 8.61
CA LEU A 385 5.46 -24.98 8.91
C LEU A 385 6.52 -24.80 7.84
N ILE A 386 6.47 -23.66 7.15
CA ILE A 386 7.46 -23.24 6.18
C ILE A 386 8.27 -22.12 6.82
N LYS A 387 9.52 -22.42 7.15
CA LYS A 387 10.48 -21.42 7.65
C LYS A 387 11.19 -20.79 6.48
N ILE A 388 11.30 -19.47 6.49
CA ILE A 388 11.87 -18.68 5.41
C ILE A 388 12.99 -17.84 6.00
N THR A 389 14.13 -17.81 5.33
CA THR A 389 15.20 -16.87 5.64
C THR A 389 14.87 -15.55 4.98
N PRO A 390 14.79 -14.45 5.75
CA PRO A 390 14.54 -13.14 5.17
C PRO A 390 15.66 -12.76 4.20
N GLU A 391 15.30 -12.50 2.95
CA GLU A 391 16.25 -12.14 1.88
C GLU A 391 15.70 -10.95 1.09
N ASP A 392 16.58 -10.01 0.71
CA ASP A 392 16.24 -8.90 -0.18
C ASP A 392 16.22 -9.36 -1.65
N LYS A 393 15.31 -10.29 -1.93
CA LYS A 393 15.06 -10.85 -3.26
C LYS A 393 13.56 -10.88 -3.55
N PRO A 394 13.15 -10.73 -4.82
CA PRO A 394 11.75 -10.94 -5.18
C PRO A 394 11.33 -12.39 -4.89
N TRP A 395 10.03 -12.59 -4.69
CA TRP A 395 9.44 -13.87 -4.32
C TRP A 395 9.70 -14.99 -5.34
N TRP A 396 9.13 -14.85 -6.53
CA TRP A 396 9.30 -15.77 -7.65
C TRP A 396 9.10 -15.01 -8.96
N ARG A 397 9.85 -15.36 -10.00
CA ARG A 397 9.67 -14.84 -11.36
C ARG A 397 8.97 -15.90 -12.20
N SER A 398 8.02 -15.51 -13.05
CA SER A 398 7.34 -16.48 -13.91
C SER A 398 8.35 -17.16 -14.83
N GLY A 399 8.62 -18.45 -14.61
CA GLY A 399 9.47 -19.26 -15.50
C GLY A 399 10.78 -19.77 -14.90
N ASP A 400 11.22 -19.30 -13.73
CA ASP A 400 12.41 -19.85 -13.07
C ASP A 400 12.03 -21.12 -12.28
N LYS A 401 12.48 -22.27 -12.76
CA LYS A 401 12.37 -23.57 -12.05
C LYS A 401 13.66 -23.93 -11.30
N THR A 402 14.65 -23.05 -11.30
CA THR A 402 16.04 -23.35 -10.93
C THR A 402 16.34 -23.15 -9.46
N ASP A 403 15.60 -22.27 -8.77
CA ASP A 403 15.72 -22.08 -7.33
C ASP A 403 14.64 -22.91 -6.60
N PRO A 404 14.96 -23.56 -5.47
CA PRO A 404 13.97 -24.26 -4.66
C PRO A 404 13.04 -23.24 -3.98
N ASP A 405 12.02 -22.81 -4.72
CA ASP A 405 11.01 -21.90 -4.19
C ASP A 405 10.11 -22.63 -3.18
N PRO A 406 9.98 -22.14 -1.93
CA PRO A 406 9.18 -22.81 -0.90
C PRO A 406 7.69 -22.88 -1.25
N PHE A 407 7.23 -22.06 -2.20
CA PHE A 407 5.84 -21.99 -2.65
C PHE A 407 5.62 -22.37 -4.11
N ASN A 408 6.57 -23.00 -4.83
CA ASN A 408 6.36 -23.45 -6.23
C ASN A 408 5.67 -22.40 -7.14
N GLY A 409 6.10 -21.13 -7.10
CA GLY A 409 5.46 -20.05 -7.86
C GLY A 409 4.14 -19.53 -7.27
N GLY A 410 3.93 -19.66 -5.97
CA GLY A 410 2.74 -19.18 -5.23
C GLY A 410 1.67 -20.25 -4.96
N VAL A 411 1.96 -21.53 -5.19
CA VAL A 411 1.07 -22.65 -4.93
C VAL A 411 1.56 -23.49 -3.74
N LEU A 412 0.73 -23.56 -2.70
CA LEU A 412 0.99 -24.40 -1.53
C LEU A 412 0.10 -25.65 -1.55
N TYR A 413 0.72 -26.81 -1.68
CA TYR A 413 0.01 -28.09 -1.65
C TYR A 413 -0.29 -28.51 -0.21
N ILE A 414 -1.57 -28.64 0.13
CA ILE A 414 -2.04 -29.04 1.46
C ILE A 414 -2.84 -30.33 1.37
N LYS A 415 -2.76 -31.16 2.40
CA LYS A 415 -3.56 -32.38 2.50
C LYS A 415 -4.68 -32.19 3.52
N ARG A 416 -5.91 -32.46 3.11
CA ARG A 416 -7.07 -32.47 4.00
C ARG A 416 -7.02 -33.66 4.95
N LYS A 417 -7.45 -33.47 6.19
CA LYS A 417 -7.63 -34.54 7.18
C LYS A 417 -8.92 -35.30 6.86
N VAL A 418 -8.86 -36.62 7.05
CA VAL A 418 -10.03 -37.49 6.88
C VAL A 418 -11.10 -37.10 7.91
N GLY A 419 -12.37 -37.12 7.50
CA GLY A 419 -13.50 -36.72 8.37
C GLY A 419 -13.73 -35.21 8.49
N SER A 420 -13.12 -34.41 7.61
CA SER A 420 -13.40 -32.97 7.49
C SER A 420 -13.74 -32.57 6.06
N CYS A 421 -14.71 -31.65 5.91
CA CYS A 421 -15.10 -31.08 4.62
C CYS A 421 -14.24 -29.85 4.28
N SER A 422 -14.20 -29.48 2.99
CA SER A 422 -13.49 -28.27 2.58
C SER A 422 -14.16 -27.03 3.19
N TYR A 423 -13.44 -25.90 3.29
CA TYR A 423 -14.06 -24.64 3.75
C TYR A 423 -15.07 -24.08 2.75
N SER A 424 -15.02 -24.50 1.48
CA SER A 424 -16.04 -24.14 0.48
C SER A 424 -17.37 -24.86 0.75
N ASP A 425 -17.31 -26.14 1.15
CA ASP A 425 -18.49 -26.97 1.37
C ASP A 425 -19.10 -26.76 2.77
N ASP A 426 -18.24 -26.54 3.77
CA ASP A 426 -18.63 -26.34 5.17
C ASP A 426 -17.88 -25.12 5.73
N PRO A 427 -18.29 -23.87 5.48
CA PRO A 427 -17.52 -22.70 5.92
C PRO A 427 -17.41 -22.59 7.46
N ILE A 428 -18.48 -22.96 8.18
CA ILE A 428 -18.58 -22.79 9.63
C ILE A 428 -18.01 -24.00 10.38
N GLY A 429 -17.96 -25.18 9.76
CA GLY A 429 -17.49 -26.40 10.40
C GLY A 429 -18.61 -27.16 11.11
N CYS A 430 -19.87 -26.77 10.92
CA CYS A 430 -21.00 -27.37 11.62
C CYS A 430 -21.16 -28.86 11.29
N GLN A 431 -20.93 -29.24 10.04
CA GLN A 431 -20.98 -30.66 9.64
C GLN A 431 -19.83 -31.45 10.26
N SER A 432 -18.66 -30.82 10.32
CA SER A 432 -17.45 -31.36 10.93
C SER A 432 -17.54 -31.47 12.47
N LEU A 433 -18.34 -30.62 13.13
CA LEU A 433 -18.60 -30.68 14.58
C LEU A 433 -19.67 -31.70 14.94
N LEU A 434 -20.73 -31.80 14.13
CA LEU A 434 -21.76 -32.83 14.28
C LEU A 434 -21.16 -34.25 14.19
N SER A 435 -20.12 -34.44 13.37
CA SER A 435 -19.42 -35.73 13.29
C SER A 435 -18.77 -36.14 14.63
N ARG A 436 -18.15 -35.18 15.33
CA ARG A 436 -17.50 -35.41 16.63
C ARG A 436 -18.51 -35.64 17.74
N ALA A 437 -19.58 -34.85 17.79
CA ALA A 437 -20.65 -35.04 18.76
C ALA A 437 -21.35 -36.39 18.59
N MET A 438 -21.56 -36.85 17.34
CA MET A 438 -22.13 -38.17 17.09
C MET A 438 -21.18 -39.32 17.51
N HIS A 439 -19.86 -39.13 17.40
CA HIS A 439 -18.88 -40.09 17.90
C HIS A 439 -18.95 -40.20 19.44
N GLU A 440 -19.02 -39.07 20.14
CA GLU A 440 -19.16 -39.05 21.62
C GLU A 440 -20.48 -39.67 22.11
N VAL A 441 -21.57 -39.50 21.37
CA VAL A 441 -22.89 -40.09 21.70
C VAL A 441 -22.93 -41.60 21.43
N CYS A 442 -22.15 -42.11 20.47
CA CYS A 442 -22.03 -43.55 20.22
C CYS A 442 -21.06 -44.26 21.18
N ASP A 443 -20.07 -43.55 21.74
CA ASP A 443 -19.06 -44.13 22.65
C ASP A 443 -19.51 -44.22 24.12
N THR A 444 -20.63 -43.61 24.51
CA THR A 444 -21.20 -43.87 25.84
C THR A 444 -21.76 -45.28 25.89
N PRO A 445 -21.25 -46.19 26.75
CA PRO A 445 -21.87 -47.49 26.93
C PRO A 445 -23.27 -47.25 27.45
N SER A 446 -24.27 -47.71 26.70
CA SER A 446 -25.67 -47.64 27.08
C SER A 446 -25.87 -48.34 28.42
N THR A 447 -25.88 -47.58 29.51
CA THR A 447 -26.36 -48.06 30.79
C THR A 447 -27.88 -48.21 30.65
N SER A 448 -28.30 -49.47 30.67
CA SER A 448 -29.68 -49.98 30.71
C SER A 448 -30.70 -49.01 31.31
N CYS A 449 -31.74 -48.66 30.54
CA CYS A 449 -33.08 -48.36 31.07
C CYS A 449 -34.15 -48.71 30.03
N SER A 450 -35.16 -49.41 30.52
CA SER A 450 -36.16 -50.19 29.80
C SER A 450 -37.31 -49.38 29.19
N THR A 451 -37.82 -49.92 28.09
CA THR A 451 -39.24 -49.92 27.65
C THR A 451 -40.01 -48.60 27.67
N GLN A 452 -40.19 -48.01 26.49
CA GLN A 452 -41.50 -47.55 26.04
C GLN A 452 -41.56 -47.54 24.51
N LEU A 453 -42.45 -48.38 23.95
CA LEU A 453 -42.86 -48.33 22.56
C LEU A 453 -43.56 -47.00 22.30
N ASN A 454 -42.98 -46.17 21.43
CA ASN A 454 -43.74 -45.21 20.64
C ASN A 454 -43.29 -45.32 19.18
N ARG A 455 -44.14 -45.96 18.37
CA ARG A 455 -44.10 -45.91 16.92
C ARG A 455 -44.43 -44.48 16.47
N ALA A 456 -43.43 -43.70 16.10
CA ALA A 456 -43.60 -42.50 15.28
C ALA A 456 -42.30 -42.19 14.53
N SER A 457 -42.43 -42.08 13.19
CA SER A 457 -41.43 -41.70 12.19
C SER A 457 -40.12 -42.51 12.14
N HIS A 458 -40.04 -43.43 11.17
CA HIS A 458 -38.78 -43.90 10.60
C HIS A 458 -38.03 -42.73 9.94
N SER A 459 -37.28 -41.94 10.71
CA SER A 459 -36.16 -41.16 10.17
C SER A 459 -34.98 -42.12 10.05
N SER A 460 -35.02 -43.01 9.05
CA SER A 460 -33.82 -43.75 8.66
C SER A 460 -32.82 -42.75 8.10
N PHE A 461 -32.02 -42.12 8.95
CA PHE A 461 -30.86 -41.34 8.50
C PHE A 461 -30.02 -42.28 7.65
N ARG A 462 -30.00 -42.05 6.33
CA ARG A 462 -29.18 -42.87 5.43
C ARG A 462 -27.74 -42.64 5.84
N VAL A 463 -27.06 -43.70 6.26
CA VAL A 463 -25.63 -43.67 6.60
C VAL A 463 -24.83 -43.05 5.45
N ASP A 464 -25.26 -43.25 4.21
CA ASP A 464 -24.70 -42.60 3.01
C ASP A 464 -24.77 -41.07 3.05
N GLN A 465 -25.92 -40.52 3.48
CA GLN A 465 -26.08 -39.07 3.64
C GLN A 465 -25.21 -38.55 4.79
N LEU A 466 -25.11 -39.32 5.87
CA LEU A 466 -24.22 -39.02 7.00
C LEU A 466 -22.74 -38.98 6.56
N VAL A 467 -22.25 -40.03 5.88
CA VAL A 467 -20.86 -40.11 5.43
C VAL A 467 -20.55 -39.01 4.43
N SER A 468 -21.48 -38.67 3.53
CA SER A 468 -21.33 -37.54 2.61
C SER A 468 -21.26 -36.18 3.31
N THR A 469 -21.85 -36.05 4.50
CA THR A 469 -21.74 -34.82 5.31
C THR A 469 -20.42 -34.73 6.08
N PHE A 470 -19.69 -35.84 6.25
CA PHE A 470 -18.47 -35.88 7.08
C PHE A 470 -17.19 -36.03 6.28
N SER A 471 -17.25 -36.64 5.11
CA SER A 471 -16.09 -36.83 4.25
C SER A 471 -16.48 -36.65 2.80
N ALA A 472 -15.78 -35.74 2.13
CA ALA A 472 -15.85 -35.62 0.68
C ALA A 472 -14.92 -36.61 -0.04
N ASN A 473 -14.39 -37.64 0.65
CA ASN A 473 -13.52 -38.63 0.02
C ASN A 473 -14.36 -39.60 -0.84
N PRO A 474 -14.15 -39.66 -2.16
CA PRO A 474 -14.94 -40.51 -3.05
C PRO A 474 -14.94 -41.98 -2.66
N SER A 475 -13.83 -42.50 -2.11
CA SER A 475 -13.73 -43.90 -1.72
C SER A 475 -14.62 -44.23 -0.51
N LEU A 476 -14.66 -43.34 0.49
CA LEU A 476 -15.52 -43.51 1.67
C LEU A 476 -17.00 -43.35 1.32
N ILE A 477 -17.33 -42.40 0.44
CA ILE A 477 -18.70 -42.23 -0.05
C ILE A 477 -19.13 -43.44 -0.87
N ALA A 478 -18.26 -43.95 -1.75
CA ALA A 478 -18.54 -45.15 -2.55
C ALA A 478 -18.69 -46.39 -1.65
N PHE A 479 -17.83 -46.54 -0.64
CA PHE A 479 -17.92 -47.60 0.35
C PHE A 479 -19.24 -47.55 1.12
N ALA A 480 -19.62 -46.38 1.64
CA ALA A 480 -20.89 -46.20 2.35
C ALA A 480 -22.08 -46.62 1.46
N LYS A 481 -22.15 -46.08 0.23
CA LYS A 481 -23.21 -46.43 -0.73
C LYS A 481 -23.30 -47.94 -0.98
N LEU A 482 -22.17 -48.58 -1.29
CA LEU A 482 -22.12 -50.02 -1.57
C LEU A 482 -22.53 -50.86 -0.35
N CYS A 483 -22.01 -50.54 0.84
CA CYS A 483 -22.30 -51.30 2.04
C CYS A 483 -23.75 -51.09 2.52
N CYS A 484 -24.26 -49.86 2.48
CA CYS A 484 -25.61 -49.53 2.94
C CYS A 484 -26.72 -49.96 1.96
N GLU A 485 -26.43 -50.04 0.66
CA GLU A 485 -27.32 -50.69 -0.30
C GLU A 485 -27.31 -52.21 -0.14
N SER A 486 -26.12 -52.85 -0.02
CA SER A 486 -26.03 -54.32 0.12
C SER A 486 -26.65 -54.89 1.40
N TRP A 487 -26.69 -54.12 2.49
CA TRP A 487 -27.32 -54.55 3.75
C TRP A 487 -28.84 -54.57 3.67
N LYS A 488 -29.45 -53.72 2.83
CA LYS A 488 -30.91 -53.73 2.61
C LYS A 488 -31.35 -54.96 1.84
N ASP A 489 -30.56 -55.40 0.86
CA ASP A 489 -30.88 -56.57 0.05
C ASP A 489 -30.65 -57.90 0.82
N ARG A 490 -29.74 -57.92 1.79
CA ARG A 490 -29.49 -59.13 2.62
C ARG A 490 -30.52 -59.37 3.73
N GLN A 491 -31.23 -58.34 4.20
CA GLN A 491 -32.28 -58.54 5.21
C GLN A 491 -33.55 -59.20 4.65
N VAL A 492 -33.78 -59.14 3.34
CA VAL A 492 -34.92 -59.80 2.69
C VAL A 492 -34.71 -61.33 2.54
N LEU A 493 -33.49 -61.83 2.71
CA LEU A 493 -33.14 -63.23 2.52
C LEU A 493 -33.16 -64.10 3.79
N TYR A 494 -33.41 -63.52 4.97
CA TYR A 494 -33.51 -64.26 6.24
C TYR A 494 -34.91 -64.25 6.89
N SER A 495 -35.93 -63.86 6.12
CA SER A 495 -37.34 -64.06 6.48
C SER A 495 -37.98 -65.07 5.53
N VAL A 496 -37.69 -66.35 5.75
CA VAL A 496 -38.46 -67.48 5.20
C VAL A 496 -38.79 -68.41 6.35
#